data_AF-A0A844F1C3-F1
#
_entry.id   AF-A0A844F1C3-F1
#
_cell.length_a   1.000
_cell.length_b   1.000
_cell.length_c   1.000
_cell.angle_alpha   90.00
_cell.angle_beta   90.00
_cell.angle_gamma   90.00
#
_symmetry.space_group_name_H-M   'P 1'
#
loop_
_entity.id
_entity.type
_entity.pdbx_description
1 polymer ?
#
loop_
_entity_poly.entity_id
_entity_poly.type
_entity_poly.pdbx_seq_one_letter_code
_entity_poly.pdbx_strand_id
1 'polypeptide(L)' 'MSECPNVKECICPKLTCPNHGKCCQCVIKHRETDSLPYCLFPDNNGDKSNKNHYETLKKRFESK' A
#
# COMPACT_ATOMS: atom_id res chain seq x y z
N MET A 1 -19.04 -13.42 -0.18
CA MET A 1 -18.08 -12.36 0.22
C MET A 1 -17.02 -13.06 1.05
N SER A 2 -15.88 -13.41 0.44
CA SER A 2 -14.80 -14.14 1.13
C SER A 2 -14.26 -13.29 2.29
N GLU A 3 -14.10 -13.91 3.46
CA GLU A 3 -13.46 -13.27 4.61
C GLU A 3 -12.06 -12.79 4.21
N CYS A 4 -11.80 -11.50 4.38
CA CYS A 4 -10.50 -10.92 4.10
C CYS A 4 -9.56 -11.28 5.25
N PRO A 5 -8.53 -12.13 5.04
CA PRO A 5 -7.64 -12.52 6.11
C PRO A 5 -6.88 -11.27 6.59
N ASN A 6 -7.04 -10.95 7.86
CA ASN A 6 -6.16 -10.00 8.52
C ASN A 6 -4.73 -10.54 8.49
N VAL A 7 -3.75 -9.69 8.23
CA VAL A 7 -2.35 -10.11 8.17
C VAL A 7 -1.84 -10.29 9.61
N LYS A 8 -1.18 -11.43 9.88
CA LYS A 8 -0.61 -11.70 11.22
C LYS A 8 0.49 -10.69 11.57
N GLU A 9 1.26 -10.26 10.59
CA GLU A 9 2.35 -9.30 10.75
C GLU A 9 2.15 -8.12 9.79
N CYS A 10 1.87 -6.94 10.34
CA CYS A 10 1.74 -5.72 9.55
C CYS A 10 3.02 -4.91 9.66
N ILE A 11 3.75 -4.83 8.54
CA ILE A 11 5.02 -4.08 8.43
C ILE A 11 4.84 -2.55 8.42
N CYS A 12 3.61 -2.05 8.56
CA CYS A 12 3.38 -0.61 8.60
C CYS A 12 3.99 -0.04 9.88
N PRO A 13 4.90 0.97 9.80
CA PRO A 13 5.55 1.53 10.98
C PRO A 13 4.59 2.34 11.87
N LYS A 14 3.39 2.69 11.38
CA LYS A 14 2.38 3.44 12.15
C LYS A 14 1.59 2.50 13.07
N LEU A 15 2.22 2.07 14.16
CA LEU A 15 1.66 1.13 15.14
C LEU A 15 0.36 1.62 15.80
N THR A 16 0.15 2.94 15.88
CA THR A 16 -1.07 3.54 16.46
C THR A 16 -2.25 3.63 15.49
N CYS A 17 -2.12 3.12 14.26
CA CYS A 17 -3.21 3.16 13.28
C CYS A 17 -4.35 2.20 13.66
N PRO A 18 -5.62 2.62 13.68
CA PRO A 18 -6.76 1.74 14.01
C PRO A 18 -6.98 0.60 13.01
N ASN A 19 -6.38 0.71 11.81
CA ASN A 19 -6.42 -0.29 10.75
C ASN A 19 -5.14 -1.15 10.69
N HIS A 20 -4.19 -0.97 11.63
CA HIS A 20 -2.98 -1.79 11.70
C HIS A 20 -3.35 -3.28 11.86
N GLY A 21 -2.76 -4.16 11.06
CA GLY A 21 -3.14 -5.59 10.99
C GLY A 21 -4.44 -5.89 10.24
N LYS A 22 -5.32 -4.90 10.00
CA LYS A 22 -6.63 -5.08 9.36
C LYS A 22 -6.55 -4.85 7.85
N CYS A 23 -6.17 -5.89 7.11
CA CYS A 23 -5.80 -5.79 5.69
C CYS A 23 -6.82 -5.03 4.82
N CYS A 24 -8.08 -5.44 4.82
CA CYS A 24 -9.08 -4.79 3.97
C CYS A 24 -9.39 -3.35 4.37
N GLN A 25 -9.49 -3.06 5.68
CA GLN A 25 -9.67 -1.69 6.16
C GLN A 25 -8.46 -0.80 5.86
N CYS A 26 -7.25 -1.38 5.87
CA CYS A 26 -6.03 -0.72 5.46
C CYS A 26 -6.08 -0.34 3.97
N VAL A 27 -6.36 -1.31 3.09
CA VAL A 27 -6.44 -1.09 1.63
C VAL A 27 -7.51 -0.07 1.26
N ILE A 28 -8.72 -0.17 1.82
CA ILE A 28 -9.82 0.77 1.55
C ILE A 28 -9.41 2.20 1.90
N LYS A 29 -8.92 2.42 3.13
CA LYS A 29 -8.49 3.75 3.59
C LYS A 29 -7.40 4.35 2.69
N HIS A 30 -6.41 3.55 2.35
CA HIS A 30 -5.27 3.99 1.55
C HIS A 30 -5.69 4.34 0.12
N ARG A 31 -6.55 3.50 -0.50
CA ARG A 31 -7.18 3.79 -1.79
C ARG A 31 -7.93 5.13 -1.81
N GLU A 32 -8.71 5.43 -0.76
CA GLU A 32 -9.48 6.66 -0.66
C GLU A 32 -8.64 7.92 -0.44
N THR A 33 -7.40 7.77 0.05
CA THR A 33 -6.52 8.89 0.42
C THR A 33 -5.35 9.10 -0.55
N ASP A 34 -5.45 8.56 -1.77
CA ASP A 34 -4.39 8.55 -2.79
C ASP A 34 -3.01 8.17 -2.23
N SER A 35 -2.98 7.16 -1.36
CA SER A 35 -1.74 6.67 -0.76
C SER A 35 -1.73 5.15 -0.77
N LEU A 36 -0.58 4.54 -1.01
CA LEU A 36 -0.49 3.08 -0.98
C LEU A 36 -0.37 2.55 0.46
N PRO A 37 -0.81 1.32 0.72
CA PRO A 37 -0.35 0.55 1.87
C PRO A 37 1.17 0.35 1.82
N TYR A 38 1.83 0.33 2.98
CA TYR A 38 3.29 0.15 3.06
C TYR A 38 3.77 -1.16 2.40
N CYS A 39 2.96 -2.22 2.46
CA CYS A 39 3.26 -3.50 1.79
C CYS A 39 3.22 -3.44 0.26
N LEU A 40 2.72 -2.35 -0.32
CA LEU A 40 2.65 -2.13 -1.76
C LEU A 40 3.61 -1.05 -2.25
N PHE A 41 4.50 -0.52 -1.39
CA PHE A 41 5.50 0.45 -1.82
C PHE A 41 6.54 -0.23 -2.69
N PRO A 42 6.68 0.14 -3.98
CA PRO A 42 7.95 -0.09 -4.65
C PRO A 42 8.99 0.83 -4.00
N ASP A 43 10.26 0.48 -4.08
CA ASP A 43 11.34 1.39 -3.68
C ASP A 43 11.24 2.68 -4.53
N ASN A 44 10.71 3.76 -3.94
CA ASN A 44 10.20 4.91 -4.67
C ASN A 44 10.43 6.25 -3.94
N ASN A 45 11.54 6.34 -3.20
CA ASN A 45 11.96 7.53 -2.45
C ASN A 45 10.92 8.03 -1.41
N GLY A 46 9.96 7.19 -1.02
CA GLY A 46 8.99 7.49 0.03
C GLY A 46 7.72 8.23 -0.42
N ASP A 47 7.54 8.50 -1.73
CA ASP A 47 6.29 9.06 -2.27
C ASP A 47 5.26 7.94 -2.49
N LYS A 48 4.16 8.03 -1.76
CA LYS A 48 3.14 6.98 -1.61
C LYS A 48 1.98 7.12 -2.58
N SER A 49 2.00 8.14 -3.44
CA SER A 49 0.90 8.43 -4.36
C SER A 49 0.71 7.33 -5.40
N ASN A 50 -0.54 7.13 -5.85
CA ASN A 50 -0.80 6.18 -6.93
C ASN A 50 -0.11 6.61 -8.23
N LYS A 51 0.04 7.91 -8.46
CA LYS A 51 0.77 8.46 -9.61
C LYS A 51 2.23 8.03 -9.59
N ASN A 52 2.95 8.25 -8.48
CA ASN A 52 4.35 7.85 -8.37
C ASN A 52 4.51 6.33 -8.53
N HIS A 53 3.62 5.55 -7.93
CA HIS A 53 3.59 4.10 -8.11
C HIS A 53 3.47 3.68 -9.58
N TYR A 54 2.51 4.27 -10.31
CA TYR A 54 2.33 4.02 -11.73
C TYR A 54 3.61 4.32 -12.53
N GLU A 55 4.23 5.47 -12.31
CA GLU A 55 5.45 5.86 -13.03
C GLU A 55 6.63 4.92 -12.73
N THR A 56 6.79 4.46 -11.48
CA THR A 56 7.82 3.47 -11.11
C THR A 56 7.57 2.13 -11.82
N LEU A 57 6.33 1.63 -11.81
CA LEU A 57 5.99 0.40 -12.51
C LEU A 57 6.16 0.52 -14.03
N LYS A 58 5.72 1.65 -14.60
CA LYS A 58 5.86 1.95 -16.02
C LYS A 58 7.33 1.90 -16.44
N LYS A 59 8.22 2.59 -15.72
CA LYS A 59 9.67 2.51 -15.96
C LYS A 59 10.18 1.07 -15.88
N ARG A 60 9.80 0.33 -14.84
CA ARG A 60 10.25 -1.06 -14.65
C ARG A 60 9.88 -1.98 -15.82
N PHE A 61 8.68 -1.83 -16.38
CA PHE A 61 8.15 -2.76 -17.39
C PHE A 61 8.29 -2.26 -18.84
N GLU A 62 8.33 -0.95 -19.07
CA GLU A 62 8.36 -0.34 -20.40
C GLU A 62 9.73 0.22 -20.80
N SER A 63 10.68 0.42 -19.87
CA SER A 63 12.05 0.85 -20.21
C SER A 63 12.90 -0.28 -20.79
N LYS A 64 12.39 -0.95 -21.84
CA LYS A 64 13.18 -1.83 -22.72
C LYS A 64 13.98 -1.00 -23.72
#